data_AF-X1L9E1-F1
#
_entry.id   AF-X1L9E1-F1
#
_cell.length_a   1.000
_cell.length_b   1.000
_cell.length_c   1.000
_cell.angle_alpha   90.00
_cell.angle_beta   90.00
_cell.angle_gamma   90.00
#
_symmetry.space_group_name_H-M   'P 1'
#
loop_
_entity.id
_entity.type
_entity.pdbx_description
1 polymer ?
#
loop_
_entity_poly.entity_id
_entity_poly.type
_entity_poly.pdbx_seq_one_letter_code
_entity_poly.pdbx_strand_id
1 'polypeptide(L)'
;MTEKVIYITDSDKKRLKQLIRDARVFGSEHEIYLEKLEGELNRGKVVKSKETPKDVITMNSKVRLKDLATREEMIYSLVFPDGADPDQNKISILAPIGTALLGYKVG
;
A
#
# COMPACT_ATOMS: atom_id res chain seq x y z
N MET A 1 11.64 -3.85 -16.30
CA MET A 1 10.51 -3.55 -15.42
C MET A 1 10.89 -2.33 -14.61
N THR A 2 10.16 -1.22 -14.74
CA THR A 2 10.47 0.04 -14.06
C THR A 2 10.36 -0.18 -12.55
N GLU A 3 11.45 -0.03 -11.81
CA GLU A 3 11.40 -0.13 -10.35
C GLU A 3 10.53 1.01 -9.80
N LYS A 4 9.36 0.67 -9.23
CA LYS A 4 8.52 1.64 -8.54
C LYS A 4 9.21 2.10 -7.26
N VAL A 5 9.20 3.41 -7.01
CA VAL A 5 9.78 4.02 -5.79
C VAL A 5 8.65 4.32 -4.82
N ILE A 6 8.66 3.67 -3.66
CA ILE A 6 7.76 4.02 -2.56
C ILE A 6 8.23 5.33 -1.93
N TYR A 7 7.31 6.28 -1.78
CA TYR A 7 7.48 7.46 -0.93
C TYR A 7 6.67 7.25 0.34
N ILE A 8 7.31 7.39 1.49
CA ILE A 8 6.67 7.08 2.76
C ILE A 8 7.16 7.98 3.88
N THR A 9 6.28 8.28 4.85
CA THR A 9 6.69 9.01 6.05
C THR A 9 7.45 8.08 7.00
N ASP A 10 8.30 8.64 7.88
CA ASP A 10 8.99 7.84 8.89
C ASP A 10 8.01 7.10 9.82
N SER A 11 6.91 7.77 10.20
CA SER A 11 5.84 7.19 11.01
C SER A 11 5.15 6.02 10.33
N ASP A 12 4.78 6.16 9.06
CA ASP A 12 4.11 5.08 8.31
C ASP A 12 5.07 3.91 8.08
N LYS A 13 6.36 4.18 7.79
CA LYS A 13 7.37 3.14 7.62
C LYS A 13 7.55 2.32 8.88
N LYS A 14 7.64 2.96 10.05
CA LYS A 14 7.71 2.27 11.34
C LYS A 14 6.47 1.42 11.61
N ARG A 15 5.28 1.99 11.38
CA ARG A 15 4.00 1.28 11.57
C ARG A 15 3.90 0.07 10.65
N LEU A 16 4.21 0.21 9.36
CA LEU A 16 4.18 -0.92 8.41
C LEU A 16 5.20 -2.01 8.77
N LYS A 17 6.41 -1.64 9.20
CA LYS A 17 7.40 -2.63 9.65
C LYS A 17 6.93 -3.40 10.88
N GLN A 18 6.23 -2.75 11.82
CA GLN A 18 5.64 -3.44 12.95
C GLN A 18 4.53 -4.40 12.49
N LEU A 19 3.63 -3.94 11.62
CA LEU A 19 2.55 -4.77 11.08
C LEU A 19 3.05 -6.02 10.33
N ILE A 20 4.14 -5.90 9.56
CA ILE A 20 4.75 -7.06 8.88
C ILE A 20 5.28 -8.07 9.89
N ARG A 21 5.95 -7.60 10.96
CA ARG A 21 6.42 -8.48 12.04
C ARG A 21 5.26 -9.21 12.70
N ASP A 22 4.20 -8.49 13.03
CA ASP A 22 3.03 -9.07 13.71
C ASP A 22 2.33 -10.09 12.79
N ALA A 23 2.12 -9.75 11.51
CA ALA A 23 1.51 -10.65 10.53
C ALA A 23 2.29 -11.97 10.34
N ARG A 24 3.62 -11.95 10.45
CA ARG A 24 4.45 -13.16 10.43
C ARG A 24 4.29 -14.02 11.66
N VAL A 25 4.17 -13.41 12.84
CA VAL A 25 3.98 -14.15 14.11
C VAL A 25 2.65 -14.91 14.10
N PHE A 26 1.60 -14.33 13.52
CA PHE A 26 0.28 -14.95 13.45
C PHE A 26 0.08 -15.89 12.25
N GLY A 27 1.10 -16.13 11.42
CA GLY A 27 1.05 -17.09 10.32
C GLY A 27 0.20 -16.62 9.14
N SER A 28 0.55 -15.49 8.53
CA SER A 28 -0.15 -15.01 7.33
C SER A 28 -0.05 -15.99 6.15
N GLU A 29 -1.16 -16.26 5.46
CA GLU A 29 -1.21 -17.06 4.23
C GLU A 29 -0.48 -16.40 3.03
N HIS A 30 -0.02 -15.16 3.20
CA HIS A 30 0.43 -14.27 2.15
C HIS A 30 1.89 -13.82 2.31
N GLU A 31 2.78 -14.71 2.76
CA GLU A 31 4.19 -14.39 3.06
C GLU A 31 4.93 -13.71 1.90
N ILE A 32 4.70 -14.16 0.66
CA ILE A 32 5.30 -13.57 -0.55
C ILE A 32 4.99 -12.07 -0.67
N TYR A 33 3.77 -11.66 -0.31
CA TYR A 33 3.36 -10.26 -0.36
C TYR A 33 3.99 -9.44 0.78
N LEU A 34 4.15 -10.05 1.95
CA LEU A 34 4.85 -9.42 3.09
C LEU A 34 6.33 -9.20 2.79
N GLU A 35 7.02 -10.20 2.24
CA GLU A 35 8.43 -10.07 1.83
C GLU A 35 8.60 -8.99 0.77
N LYS A 36 7.71 -8.96 -0.24
CA LYS A 36 7.75 -7.93 -1.28
C LYS A 36 7.55 -6.54 -0.68
N LEU A 37 6.53 -6.37 0.17
CA LEU A 37 6.27 -5.10 0.83
C LEU A 37 7.48 -4.67 1.69
N GLU A 38 8.05 -5.57 2.47
CA GLU A 38 9.24 -5.29 3.28
C GLU A 38 10.43 -4.84 2.42
N GLY A 39 10.69 -5.55 1.31
CA GLY A 39 11.73 -5.18 0.35
C GLY A 39 11.51 -3.80 -0.27
N GLU A 40 10.27 -3.48 -0.63
CA GLU A 40 9.92 -2.16 -1.16
C GLU A 40 10.05 -1.05 -0.09
N LEU A 41 9.68 -1.31 1.16
CA LEU A 41 9.85 -0.37 2.27
C LEU A 41 11.32 -0.11 2.61
N ASN A 42 12.19 -1.11 2.43
CA ASN A 42 13.63 -0.98 2.65
C ASN A 42 14.28 -0.09 1.58
N ARG A 43 13.84 -0.18 0.32
CA ARG A 43 14.31 0.67 -0.79
C ARG A 43 13.57 2.01 -0.91
N GLY A 44 12.42 2.15 -0.25
CA GLY A 44 11.56 3.33 -0.30
C GLY A 44 12.22 4.59 0.27
N LYS A 45 11.87 5.74 -0.32
CA LYS A 45 12.35 7.06 0.10
C LYS A 45 11.50 7.57 1.26
N VAL A 46 12.17 7.83 2.38
CA VAL A 46 11.53 8.48 3.53
C VAL A 46 11.44 9.98 3.27
N VAL A 47 10.24 10.52 3.27
CA VAL A 47 9.97 11.94 3.00
C VAL A 47 9.03 12.52 4.05
N LYS A 48 8.98 13.84 4.19
CA LYS A 48 7.92 14.48 4.99
C LYS A 48 6.59 14.36 4.25
N SER A 49 5.46 14.34 4.96
CA SER A 49 4.14 14.22 4.35
C SER A 49 3.84 15.30 3.29
N LYS A 50 4.45 16.48 3.42
CA LYS A 50 4.31 17.59 2.46
C LYS A 50 5.15 17.42 1.19
N GLU A 51 6.12 16.52 1.21
CA GLU A 51 7.08 16.26 0.12
C GLU A 51 6.71 14.99 -0.67
N THR A 52 5.65 14.27 -0.25
CA THR A 52 5.12 13.14 -0.99
C THR A 52 4.57 13.60 -2.35
N PRO A 53 5.01 12.99 -3.46
CA PRO A 53 4.45 13.30 -4.78
C PRO A 53 2.94 13.01 -4.83
N LYS A 54 2.16 13.95 -5.36
CA LYS A 54 0.68 13.84 -5.42
C LYS A 54 0.20 12.77 -6.41
N ASP A 55 1.07 12.35 -7.31
CA ASP A 55 0.83 11.32 -8.31
C ASP A 55 1.13 9.91 -7.78
N VAL A 56 1.68 9.75 -6.57
CA VAL A 56 2.06 8.44 -5.99
C VAL A 56 1.06 7.99 -4.93
N ILE A 57 0.69 6.71 -4.98
CA ILE A 57 -0.16 6.07 -3.96
C ILE A 57 0.66 5.85 -2.68
N THR A 58 0.18 6.42 -1.57
CA THR A 58 0.71 6.22 -0.22
C THR A 58 -0.37 5.71 0.73
N MET A 59 -0.02 5.52 2.01
CA MET A 59 -1.02 5.18 3.02
C MET A 59 -2.10 6.27 3.12
N ASN A 60 -3.35 5.83 3.30
CA ASN A 60 -4.57 6.63 3.35
C ASN A 60 -4.90 7.38 2.05
N SER A 61 -4.24 7.05 0.93
CA SER A 61 -4.61 7.59 -0.38
C SER A 61 -5.94 7.00 -0.85
N LYS A 62 -6.80 7.87 -1.39
CA LYS A 62 -8.02 7.49 -2.12
C LYS A 62 -7.69 7.43 -3.61
N VAL A 63 -7.84 6.25 -4.20
CA VAL A 63 -7.42 5.94 -5.57
C VAL A 63 -8.63 5.55 -6.40
N ARG A 64 -8.62 5.94 -7.67
CA ARG A 64 -9.59 5.46 -8.67
C ARG A 64 -8.86 4.46 -9.55
N LEU A 65 -9.36 3.23 -9.57
CA LEU A 65 -8.89 2.17 -10.44
C LEU A 65 -9.89 1.99 -11.57
N LYS A 66 -9.38 1.74 -12.77
CA LYS A 66 -10.20 1.39 -13.92
C LYS A 66 -9.83 -0.01 -14.38
N ASP A 67 -10.79 -0.90 -14.39
CA ASP A 67 -10.62 -2.19 -15.03
C ASP A 67 -10.60 -1.98 -16.55
N LEU A 68 -9.54 -2.45 -17.22
CA LEU A 68 -9.38 -2.24 -18.66
C LEU A 68 -10.22 -3.19 -19.51
N ALA A 69 -10.63 -4.34 -18.96
CA ALA A 69 -11.48 -5.29 -19.65
C ALA A 69 -12.96 -4.88 -19.57
N THR A 70 -13.45 -4.51 -18.38
CA THR A 70 -14.86 -4.15 -18.17
C THR A 70 -15.13 -2.65 -18.35
N ARG A 71 -14.08 -1.82 -18.31
CA ARG A 71 -14.13 -0.34 -18.27
C ARG A 71 -14.77 0.22 -16.99
N GLU A 72 -15.03 -0.60 -15.99
CA GLU A 72 -15.60 -0.16 -14.72
C GLU A 72 -14.59 0.64 -13.91
N GLU A 73 -15.08 1.68 -13.25
CA GLU A 73 -14.28 2.51 -12.34
C GLU A 73 -14.66 2.20 -10.90
N MET A 74 -13.65 1.89 -10.09
CA MET A 74 -13.80 1.60 -8.66
C MET A 74 -12.94 2.57 -7.87
N ILE A 75 -13.46 3.03 -6.74
CA ILE A 75 -12.75 3.96 -5.86
C ILE A 75 -12.44 3.25 -4.56
N TYR A 76 -11.16 3.14 -4.24
CA TYR A 76 -10.68 2.51 -3.03
C TYR A 76 -9.85 3.46 -2.18
N SER A 77 -9.83 3.23 -0.87
CA SER A 77 -8.89 3.86 0.05
C SER A 77 -7.89 2.82 0.54
N LEU A 78 -6.59 3.06 0.36
CA LEU A 78 -5.55 2.19 0.89
C LEU A 78 -5.30 2.53 2.37
N VAL A 79 -5.60 1.62 3.29
CA VAL A 79 -5.59 1.88 4.73
C VAL A 79 -4.79 0.81 5.50
N PHE A 80 -4.54 1.09 6.77
CA PHE A 80 -4.00 0.08 7.69
C PHE A 80 -5.07 -0.98 8.04
N PRO A 81 -4.67 -2.18 8.50
CA PRO A 81 -5.61 -3.26 8.83
C PRO A 81 -6.75 -2.84 9.76
N ASP A 82 -6.45 -2.03 10.78
CA ASP A 82 -7.43 -1.54 11.76
C ASP A 82 -8.54 -0.67 11.15
N GLY A 83 -8.31 -0.11 9.95
CA GLY A 83 -9.27 0.74 9.24
C GLY A 83 -9.89 0.09 8.01
N ALA A 84 -9.58 -1.18 7.75
CA ALA A 84 -10.11 -1.91 6.59
C ALA A 84 -11.61 -2.15 6.75
N ASP A 85 -12.35 -1.86 5.70
CA ASP A 85 -13.80 -1.88 5.69
C ASP A 85 -14.27 -2.07 4.23
N PRO A 86 -14.62 -3.29 3.83
CA PRO A 86 -15.08 -3.59 2.47
C PRO A 86 -16.31 -2.79 2.06
N ASP A 87 -17.24 -2.55 2.98
CA ASP A 87 -18.49 -1.82 2.72
C ASP A 87 -18.22 -0.33 2.42
N GLN A 88 -17.10 0.20 2.93
CA GLN A 88 -16.63 1.56 2.65
C GLN A 88 -15.53 1.63 1.59
N ASN A 89 -15.27 0.56 0.84
CA ASN A 89 -14.19 0.47 -0.14
C ASN A 89 -12.81 0.80 0.45
N LYS A 90 -12.56 0.41 1.70
CA LYS A 90 -11.26 0.58 2.37
C LYS A 90 -10.49 -0.73 2.35
N ILE A 91 -9.40 -0.74 1.59
CA ILE A 91 -8.54 -1.90 1.37
C ILE A 91 -7.36 -1.86 2.33
N SER A 92 -7.15 -2.96 3.07
CA SER A 92 -5.96 -3.14 3.90
C SER A 92 -4.69 -3.19 3.05
N ILE A 93 -3.63 -2.53 3.50
CA ILE A 93 -2.27 -2.66 2.95
C ILE A 93 -1.76 -4.11 2.98
N LEU A 94 -2.26 -4.97 3.87
CA LEU A 94 -1.88 -6.38 3.96
C LEU A 94 -2.65 -7.28 2.97
N ALA A 95 -3.66 -6.76 2.27
CA ALA A 95 -4.33 -7.50 1.21
C ALA A 95 -3.41 -7.59 -0.03
N PRO A 96 -3.53 -8.66 -0.86
CA PRO A 96 -2.73 -8.81 -2.08
C PRO A 96 -2.77 -7.58 -2.99
N ILE A 97 -3.97 -7.03 -3.22
CA ILE A 97 -4.12 -5.80 -4.02
C ILE A 97 -3.55 -4.56 -3.29
N GLY A 98 -3.65 -4.49 -1.97
CA GLY A 98 -3.12 -3.37 -1.18
C GLY A 98 -1.60 -3.26 -1.26
N THR A 99 -0.90 -4.39 -1.07
CA THR A 99 0.57 -4.45 -1.21
C THR A 99 1.02 -4.09 -2.63
N ALA A 100 0.25 -4.48 -3.64
CA ALA A 100 0.55 -4.15 -5.03
C ALA A 100 0.47 -2.64 -5.27
N LEU A 101 -0.60 -1.97 -4.81
CA LEU A 101 -0.89 -0.55 -5.09
C LEU A 101 0.13 0.43 -4.52
N LEU A 102 0.73 0.15 -3.36
CA LEU A 102 1.63 1.09 -2.70
C LEU A 102 2.82 1.48 -3.61
N GLY A 103 3.07 2.78 -3.76
CA GLY A 103 4.16 3.32 -4.57
C GLY A 103 3.91 3.36 -6.08
N TYR A 104 2.76 2.90 -6.57
CA TYR A 104 2.38 3.14 -7.96
C TYR A 104 2.02 4.60 -8.19
N LYS A 105 2.20 5.02 -9.44
CA LYS A 105 1.82 6.34 -9.91
C LYS A 105 0.51 6.32 -10.67
N VAL A 106 -0.15 7.48 -10.74
CA VAL A 106 -1.26 7.69 -11.69
C VAL A 106 -0.76 7.50 -13.12
N GLY A 107 -1.51 6.74 -13.92
CA GLY A 107 -1.20 6.40 -15.31
C GLY A 107 -0.95 4.90 -15.48
#